data_AF-A0A349S990-F1
#
_entry.id   AF-A0A349S990-F1
#
_cell.length_a   1.000
_cell.length_b   1.000
_cell.length_c   1.000
_cell.angle_alpha   90.00
_cell.angle_beta   90.00
_cell.angle_gamma   90.00
#
_symmetry.space_group_name_H-M   'P 1'
#
loop_
_entity.id
_entity.type
_entity.pdbx_description
1 polymer ?
#
loop_
_entity_poly.entity_id
_entity_poly.type
_entity_poly.pdbx_seq_one_letter_code
_entity_poly.pdbx_strand_id
1 'polypeptide(L)' 'MSALRTISFDAVIVGGGGAGMRAALQLAQSGYKTAVISKVFPTRSHTVSAQGGITCAIASDDPNDDWRWHMYD' A
#
# COMPACT_ATOMS: atom_id res chain seq x y z
N MET A 1 12.10 -3.64 -37.26
CA MET A 1 12.03 -3.37 -35.81
C MET A 1 10.94 -4.25 -35.23
N SER A 2 11.23 -5.02 -34.17
CA SER A 2 10.19 -5.76 -33.45
C SER A 2 9.27 -4.77 -32.74
N ALA A 3 7.96 -4.90 -32.90
CA ALA A 3 7.01 -4.06 -32.18
C ALA A 3 7.04 -4.43 -30.69
N LEU A 4 7.31 -3.46 -29.81
CA LEU A 4 7.23 -3.66 -28.37
C LEU A 4 5.78 -3.94 -27.98
N ARG A 5 5.56 -4.96 -27.14
CA ARG A 5 4.23 -5.29 -26.64
C ARG A 5 3.75 -4.21 -25.67
N THR A 6 2.58 -3.65 -25.95
CA THR A 6 1.89 -2.69 -25.09
C THR A 6 0.67 -3.33 -24.42
N ILE A 7 0.48 -3.08 -23.12
CA ILE A 7 -0.70 -3.51 -22.37
C ILE A 7 -1.20 -2.30 -21.58
N SER A 8 -2.49 -1.95 -21.76
CA SER A 8 -3.08 -0.75 -21.15
C SER A 8 -3.93 -1.07 -19.92
N PHE A 9 -3.81 -0.20 -18.93
CA PHE A 9 -4.50 -0.18 -17.64
C PHE A 9 -4.82 1.26 -17.28
N ASP A 10 -5.81 1.48 -16.42
CA ASP A 10 -6.13 2.83 -15.92
C ASP A 10 -5.08 3.30 -14.89
N ALA A 11 -4.51 2.35 -14.15
CA ALA A 11 -3.42 2.59 -13.21
C ALA A 11 -2.40 1.44 -13.21
N VAL A 12 -1.12 1.78 -13.05
CA VAL A 12 -0.02 0.82 -12.90
C VAL A 12 0.72 1.13 -11.60
N ILE A 13 0.69 0.18 -10.66
CA ILE A 13 1.39 0.24 -9.38
C ILE A 13 2.68 -0.57 -9.49
N VAL A 14 3.82 0.05 -9.19
CA VAL A 14 5.14 -0.60 -9.18
C VAL A 14 5.57 -0.82 -7.72
N GLY A 15 5.34 -2.04 -7.22
CA GLY A 15 5.69 -2.48 -5.88
C GLY A 15 4.57 -3.26 -5.19
N GLY A 16 4.80 -4.52 -4.84
CA GLY A 16 3.84 -5.39 -4.12
C GLY A 16 3.94 -5.33 -2.59
N GLY A 17 4.41 -4.23 -2.02
CA GLY A 17 4.48 -4.02 -0.56
C GLY A 17 3.18 -3.46 0.03
N GLY A 18 3.18 -3.15 1.34
CA GLY A 18 1.98 -2.66 2.04
C GLY A 18 1.32 -1.44 1.35
N ALA A 19 2.12 -0.43 1.00
CA ALA A 19 1.63 0.77 0.30
C ALA A 19 1.04 0.45 -1.08
N GLY A 20 1.77 -0.31 -1.90
CA GLY A 20 1.34 -0.64 -3.26
C GLY A 20 0.10 -1.53 -3.30
N MET A 21 0.01 -2.52 -2.41
CA MET A 21 -1.17 -3.37 -2.29
C MET A 21 -2.38 -2.58 -1.77
N ARG A 22 -2.22 -1.67 -0.81
CA ARG A 22 -3.32 -0.83 -0.30
C ARG A 22 -3.86 0.12 -1.38
N ALA A 23 -2.97 0.74 -2.16
CA ALA A 23 -3.34 1.60 -3.29
C ALA A 23 -4.05 0.80 -4.39
N ALA A 24 -3.48 -0.34 -4.78
CA ALA A 24 -4.07 -1.21 -5.79
C ALA A 24 -5.46 -1.72 -5.40
N LEU A 25 -5.65 -2.11 -4.14
CA LEU A 25 -6.95 -2.50 -3.61
C LEU A 25 -7.98 -1.37 -3.75
N GLN A 26 -7.60 -0.14 -3.37
CA GLN A 26 -8.52 1.00 -3.46
C GLN A 26 -8.91 1.29 -4.91
N LEU A 27 -7.94 1.32 -5.82
CA LEU A 27 -8.19 1.58 -7.24
C LEU A 27 -9.10 0.51 -7.86
N ALA A 28 -8.84 -0.76 -7.58
CA ALA A 28 -9.66 -1.86 -8.06
C ALA A 28 -11.10 -1.78 -7.51
N GLN A 29 -11.28 -1.46 -6.22
CA GLN A 29 -12.59 -1.26 -5.61
C GLN A 29 -13.34 -0.05 -6.18
N SER A 30 -12.61 0.97 -6.63
CA SER A 30 -13.17 2.14 -7.32
C SER A 30 -13.45 1.89 -8.81
N GLY A 31 -13.28 0.67 -9.31
CA GLY A 31 -13.63 0.28 -10.68
C GLY A 31 -12.51 0.48 -11.71
N TYR A 32 -11.30 0.89 -11.30
CA TYR A 32 -10.18 1.09 -12.20
C TYR A 32 -9.47 -0.23 -12.52
N LYS A 33 -9.25 -0.50 -13.80
CA LYS A 33 -8.45 -1.63 -14.27
C LYS A 33 -6.99 -1.38 -13.87
N THR A 34 -6.57 -2.02 -12.77
CA THR A 34 -5.28 -1.75 -12.12
C THR A 34 -4.30 -2.90 -12.31
N ALA A 35 -3.07 -2.60 -12.74
CA ALA A 35 -1.96 -3.55 -12.76
C ALA A 35 -1.05 -3.35 -11.54
N VAL A 36 -0.65 -4.45 -10.90
CA VAL A 36 0.40 -4.43 -9.86
C VAL A 36 1.60 -5.19 -10.39
N ILE A 37 2.74 -4.53 -10.45
CA ILE A 37 4.01 -5.10 -10.87
C ILE A 37 4.92 -5.17 -9.65
N SER A 38 5.48 -6.34 -9.37
CA SER A 38 6.42 -6.53 -8.28
C SER A 38 7.58 -7.40 -8.73
N LYS A 39 8.81 -7.02 -8.34
CA LYS A 39 10.02 -7.79 -8.63
C LYS A 39 10.15 -9.08 -7.80
N VAL A 40 9.34 -9.21 -6.76
CA VAL A 40 9.24 -10.39 -5.88
C VAL A 40 7.77 -10.72 -5.66
N PHE A 41 7.47 -11.94 -5.22
CA PHE A 41 6.12 -12.30 -4.77
C PHE A 41 5.65 -11.31 -3.67
N PRO A 42 4.40 -10.80 -3.69
CA PRO A 42 3.99 -9.69 -2.81
C PRO A 42 4.26 -9.91 -1.31
N THR A 43 4.03 -11.11 -0.79
CA THR A 43 4.29 -11.43 0.63
C THR A 43 5.78 -11.64 0.95
N ARG A 44 6.68 -11.41 -0.01
CA ARG A 44 8.14 -11.33 0.16
C ARG A 44 8.66 -9.89 0.06
N SER A 45 7.77 -8.89 -0.01
CA SER A 45 8.14 -7.48 0.14
C SER A 45 8.65 -7.20 1.56
N HIS A 46 9.52 -6.20 1.74
CA HIS A 46 10.12 -5.91 3.06
C HIS A 46 9.10 -5.46 4.12
N THR A 47 7.87 -5.09 3.73
CA THR A 47 6.76 -4.92 4.68
C THR A 47 6.54 -6.17 5.54
N VAL A 48 6.83 -7.37 5.02
CA VAL A 48 6.73 -8.63 5.78
C VAL A 48 7.67 -8.70 6.99
N SER A 49 8.71 -7.89 7.01
CA SER A 49 9.74 -7.89 8.06
C SER A 49 9.45 -6.89 9.19
N ALA A 50 8.37 -6.11 9.12
CA ALA A 50 7.98 -5.20 10.19
C ALA A 50 7.53 -5.97 11.44
N GLN A 51 7.90 -5.47 12.64
CA GLN A 51 7.66 -6.15 13.92
C GLN A 51 6.91 -5.30 14.95
N GLY A 52 7.30 -4.03 15.13
CA GLY A 52 6.82 -3.21 16.25
C GLY A 52 5.33 -2.90 16.22
N GLY A 53 4.81 -2.39 15.10
CA GLY A 53 3.40 -2.04 14.96
C GLY A 53 3.18 -0.88 14.00
N ILE A 54 1.99 -0.27 14.08
CA ILE A 54 1.61 0.95 13.37
C ILE A 54 1.14 1.94 14.43
N THR A 55 1.83 3.07 14.57
CA THR A 55 1.41 4.13 15.49
C THR A 55 0.10 4.74 15.00
N CYS A 56 -0.93 4.76 15.85
CA CYS A 56 -2.23 5.32 15.52
C CYS A 56 -2.95 5.74 16.81
N ALA A 57 -3.50 6.96 16.83
CA ALA A 57 -4.26 7.46 17.97
C ALA A 57 -5.68 6.86 17.97
N ILE A 58 -5.80 5.65 18.52
CA ILE A 58 -7.07 4.90 18.60
C ILE A 58 -7.60 4.75 20.03
N ALA A 59 -6.97 5.44 21.00
CA ALA A 59 -7.37 5.50 22.40
C ALA A 59 -7.63 4.14 23.08
N SER A 60 -6.93 3.09 22.63
CA SER A 60 -7.12 1.72 23.14
C SER A 60 -6.36 1.45 24.44
N ASP A 61 -5.21 2.09 24.64
CA ASP A 61 -4.37 1.97 25.84
C ASP A 61 -4.48 3.22 26.73
N ASP A 62 -4.39 4.42 26.13
CA ASP A 62 -4.74 5.69 26.80
C ASP A 62 -6.10 6.19 26.28
N PRO A 63 -7.17 6.17 27.11
CA PRO A 63 -8.49 6.68 26.72
C PRO A 63 -8.53 8.17 26.37
N ASN A 64 -7.51 8.95 26.73
CA ASN A 64 -7.44 10.38 26.44
C ASN A 64 -6.59 10.70 25.21
N ASP A 65 -6.07 9.68 24.51
CA ASP A 65 -5.23 9.86 23.33
C ASP A 65 -5.93 10.67 22.23
N ASP A 66 -5.16 11.50 21.53
CA ASP A 66 -5.66 12.43 20.53
C ASP A 66 -4.72 12.50 19.33
N TRP A 67 -5.28 12.43 18.13
CA TRP A 67 -4.50 12.47 16.88
C TRP A 67 -3.64 13.74 16.75
N ARG A 68 -4.00 14.85 17.42
CA ARG A 68 -3.22 16.09 17.44
C ARG A 68 -1.90 15.93 18.17
N TRP A 69 -1.83 15.05 19.17
CA TRP A 69 -0.58 14.74 19.86
C TRP A 69 0.32 13.89 18.98
N HIS A 70 -0.23 12.88 18.31
CA HIS A 70 0.50 12.09 17.31
C HIS A 70 0.95 12.92 16.09
N MET A 71 0.26 14.01 15.74
CA MET A 71 0.73 14.97 14.72
C MET A 71 1.85 15.88 15.24
N TYR A 72 1.87 16.17 16.54
CA TYR A 72 2.89 17.02 17.15
C TYR A 72 4.25 16.31 17.24
N ASP A 73 4.24 15.02 17.54
CA ASP A 73 5.42 14.13 17.53
C ASP A 73 6.00 13.92 16.13
#